data_AF-A0A435TRA4-F1
#
_entry.id   AF-A0A435TRA4-F1
#
_cell.length_a   1.000
_cell.length_b   1.000
_cell.length_c   1.000
_cell.angle_alpha   90.00
_cell.angle_beta   90.00
_cell.angle_gamma   90.00
#
_symmetry.space_group_name_H-M   'P 1'
#
loop_
_entity.id
_entity.type
_entity.pdbx_description
1 polymer ?
#
loop_
_entity_poly.entity_id
_entity_poly.type
_entity_poly.pdbx_seq_one_letter_code
_entity_poly.pdbx_strand_id
1 'polypeptide(L)'
;MDHQRTVFLIGAGSVGDDEQAVFTLHVNGAACNLKCSYRDKVIEAEEEDFFEALFQIRQALEVDGLLPFCYGASANVYPENTVMEKSRGLIACKVKT
;
A
#
# COMPACT_ATOMS: atom_id res chain seq x y z
N MET A 1 -4.87 1.03 16.38
CA MET A 1 -4.50 2.40 15.97
C MET A 1 -4.46 2.41 14.47
N ASP A 2 -5.22 3.32 13.85
CA ASP A 2 -5.43 3.30 12.41
C ASP A 2 -4.46 4.27 11.75
N HIS A 3 -3.71 3.79 10.77
CA HIS A 3 -2.74 4.59 10.03
C HIS A 3 -3.27 4.80 8.63
N GLN A 4 -3.66 6.04 8.34
CA GLN A 4 -4.21 6.41 7.03
C GLN A 4 -3.19 7.19 6.21
N ARG A 5 -3.07 6.86 4.92
CA ARG A 5 -2.20 7.53 3.95
C ARG A 5 -2.88 7.64 2.59
N THR A 6 -2.76 8.80 1.97
CA THR A 6 -3.20 9.02 0.60
C THR A 6 -2.04 8.79 -0.37
N VAL A 7 -2.28 8.05 -1.45
CA VAL A 7 -1.28 7.61 -2.43
C VAL A 7 -1.81 7.90 -3.83
N PHE A 8 -0.97 8.43 -4.71
CA PHE A 8 -1.34 8.63 -6.12
C PHE A 8 -1.42 7.30 -6.87
N LEU A 9 -2.31 7.18 -7.84
CA LEU A 9 -2.45 6.02 -8.71
C LEU A 9 -2.01 6.37 -10.13
N ILE A 10 -1.23 5.48 -10.74
CA ILE A 10 -0.78 5.57 -12.14
C ILE A 10 -1.61 4.60 -12.98
N GLY A 11 -1.91 4.97 -14.23
CA GLY A 11 -2.55 4.07 -15.21
C GLY A 11 -4.00 4.41 -15.53
N ALA A 12 -4.57 5.44 -14.90
CA ALA A 12 -5.76 6.11 -15.40
C ALA A 12 -5.43 6.71 -16.78
N GLY A 13 -6.09 6.27 -17.84
CA GLY A 13 -5.78 6.59 -19.24
C GLY A 13 -5.85 8.07 -19.66
N SER A 14 -5.86 9.00 -18.72
CA SER A 14 -5.82 10.45 -18.91
C SER A 14 -4.53 10.99 -18.29
N VAL A 15 -3.63 11.50 -19.12
CA VAL A 15 -2.47 12.28 -18.69
C VAL A 15 -3.00 13.55 -18.02
N GLY A 16 -3.13 13.53 -16.68
CA GLY A 16 -3.57 14.69 -15.90
C GLY A 16 -4.46 14.42 -14.70
N ASP A 17 -4.94 13.19 -14.48
CA ASP A 17 -5.75 12.92 -13.29
C ASP A 17 -4.85 12.68 -12.06
N ASP A 18 -4.99 13.55 -11.04
CA ASP A 18 -4.48 13.38 -9.67
C ASP A 18 -5.22 12.22 -8.96
N GLU A 19 -5.38 11.08 -9.64
CA GLU A 19 -6.10 9.94 -9.10
C GLU A 19 -5.39 9.43 -7.86
N GLN A 20 -6.15 9.23 -6.78
CA GLN A 20 -5.62 8.90 -5.47
C GLN A 20 -6.40 7.74 -4.86
N ALA A 21 -5.69 6.95 -4.08
CA ALA A 21 -6.24 5.95 -3.19
C ALA A 21 -5.94 6.33 -1.74
N VAL A 22 -6.86 5.99 -0.85
CA VAL A 22 -6.67 6.09 0.59
C VAL A 22 -6.40 4.71 1.15
N PHE A 23 -5.18 4.50 1.65
CA PHE A 23 -4.80 3.31 2.38
C PHE A 23 -5.04 3.52 3.87
N THR A 24 -5.75 2.59 4.51
CA THR A 24 -5.98 2.57 5.95
C THR A 24 -5.49 1.24 6.50
N LEU A 25 -4.47 1.29 7.35
CA LEU A 25 -3.91 0.14 8.04
C LEU A 25 -4.48 0.07 9.46
N HIS A 26 -5.16 -1.02 9.77
CA HIS A 26 -5.59 -1.38 11.11
C HIS A 26 -4.76 -2.58 11.61
N VAL A 27 -4.05 -2.41 12.73
CA VAL A 27 -3.27 -3.50 13.34
C VAL A 27 -4.07 -4.07 14.50
N ASN A 28 -4.37 -5.38 14.45
CA ASN A 28 -5.08 -6.11 15.48
C ASN A 28 -4.27 -7.34 15.92
N GLY A 29 -3.56 -7.20 17.05
CA GLY A 29 -2.70 -8.27 17.56
C GLY A 29 -1.56 -8.61 16.61
N ALA A 30 -1.53 -9.85 16.12
CA ALA A 30 -0.51 -10.33 15.20
C ALA A 30 -0.81 -9.98 13.73
N ALA A 31 -2.08 -9.76 13.39
CA ALA A 31 -2.54 -9.49 12.03
C ALA A 31 -2.64 -8.00 11.73
N CYS A 32 -2.52 -7.66 10.45
CA CYS A 32 -2.74 -6.34 9.91
C CYS A 32 -3.82 -6.41 8.82
N ASN A 33 -4.80 -5.52 8.93
CA ASN A 33 -5.86 -5.34 7.94
C ASN A 33 -5.55 -4.05 7.16
N LEU A 34 -5.31 -4.19 5.87
CA LEU A 34 -5.04 -3.08 4.97
C LEU A 34 -6.23 -2.88 4.04
N LYS A 35 -6.82 -1.69 4.14
CA LYS A 35 -7.91 -1.23 3.29
C LYS A 35 -7.38 -0.22 2.28
N CYS A 36 -7.80 -0.31 1.04
CA CYS A 36 -7.54 0.69 -0.01
C CYS A 36 -8.87 1.14 -0.61
N SER A 37 -9.13 2.45 -0.55
CA SER A 37 -10.33 3.07 -1.11
C SER A 37 -9.96 3.92 -2.32
N TYR A 38 -10.55 3.65 -3.49
CA TYR A 38 -10.27 4.33 -4.77
C TYR A 38 -11.49 4.24 -5.70
N ARG A 39 -11.79 5.28 -6.51
CA ARG A 39 -12.92 5.28 -7.48
C ARG A 39 -14.25 4.74 -6.91
N ASP A 40 -14.60 5.11 -5.68
CA ASP A 40 -15.77 4.60 -4.93
C ASP A 40 -15.78 3.09 -4.62
N LYS A 41 -14.68 2.39 -4.91
CA LYS A 41 -14.41 1.00 -4.55
C LYS A 41 -13.61 0.93 -3.26
N VAL A 42 -13.76 -0.19 -2.57
CA VAL A 42 -12.95 -0.57 -1.42
C VAL A 42 -12.45 -1.99 -1.64
N ILE A 43 -11.16 -2.18 -1.47
CA ILE A 43 -10.50 -3.48 -1.44
C ILE A 43 -9.77 -3.62 -0.11
N GLU A 44 -9.77 -4.83 0.45
CA GLU A 44 -9.24 -5.12 1.78
C GLU A 44 -8.43 -6.43 1.73
N ALA A 45 -7.34 -6.47 2.50
CA ALA A 45 -6.52 -7.66 2.69
C ALA A 45 -6.12 -7.75 4.16
N GLU A 46 -6.21 -8.93 4.76
CA GLU A 46 -5.81 -9.20 6.13
C GLU A 46 -4.71 -10.25 6.15
N GLU A 47 -3.54 -9.87 6.66
CA GLU A 47 -2.35 -10.72 6.67
C GLU A 47 -1.54 -10.49 7.94
N GLU A 48 -0.73 -11.47 8.35
CA GLU A 48 0.25 -11.28 9.43
C GLU A 48 1.39 -10.33 9.02
N ASP A 49 1.64 -10.20 7.71
CA ASP A 49 2.65 -9.33 7.12
C ASP A 49 2.03 -8.23 6.26
N PHE A 50 2.49 -6.99 6.46
CA PHE A 50 1.99 -5.82 5.75
C PHE A 50 2.30 -5.84 4.26
N PHE A 51 3.43 -6.38 3.83
CA PHE A 51 3.79 -6.44 2.42
C PHE A 51 2.92 -7.43 1.67
N GLU A 52 2.55 -8.55 2.30
CA GLU A 52 1.62 -9.51 1.69
C GLU A 52 0.24 -8.87 1.51
N ALA A 53 -0.28 -8.17 2.52
CA ALA A 53 -1.53 -7.41 2.39
C ALA A 53 -1.43 -6.34 1.29
N LEU A 54 -0.32 -5.60 1.22
CA LEU A 54 -0.10 -4.59 0.18
C LEU A 54 0.02 -5.21 -1.22
N PHE A 55 0.63 -6.39 -1.34
CA PHE A 55 0.77 -7.10 -2.60
C PHE A 55 -0.59 -7.54 -3.15
N GLN A 56 -1.46 -8.09 -2.31
CA GLN A 56 -2.83 -8.44 -2.72
C GLN A 56 -3.64 -7.22 -3.16
N ILE A 57 -3.52 -6.11 -2.42
CA ILE A 57 -4.16 -4.84 -2.79
C ILE A 57 -3.64 -4.34 -4.14
N ARG A 58 -2.32 -4.43 -4.40
CA ARG A 58 -1.73 -4.08 -5.69
C ARG A 58 -2.28 -4.96 -6.82
N GLN A 59 -2.36 -6.27 -6.64
CA GLN A 59 -2.90 -7.17 -7.66
C GLN A 59 -4.35 -6.82 -8.01
N ALA A 60 -5.17 -6.45 -7.01
CA ALA A 60 -6.54 -6.00 -7.25
C ALA A 60 -6.60 -4.66 -8.01
N LEU A 61 -5.70 -3.71 -7.71
CA LEU A 61 -5.58 -2.46 -8.46
C LEU A 61 -5.15 -2.69 -9.92
N GLU A 62 -4.26 -3.66 -10.16
CA GLU A 62 -3.76 -3.99 -11.51
C GLU A 62 -4.86 -4.50 -12.44
N VAL A 63 -5.89 -5.17 -11.91
CA VAL A 63 -7.08 -5.57 -12.69
C VAL A 63 -7.79 -4.35 -13.29
N ASP A 64 -7.79 -3.23 -12.57
CA ASP A 64 -8.36 -1.96 -13.03
C ASP A 64 -7.35 -1.10 -13.83
N GLY A 65 -6.17 -1.66 -14.16
CA GLY A 65 -5.08 -0.96 -14.84
C GLY A 65 -4.38 0.09 -13.96
N LEU A 66 -4.52 -0.01 -12.64
CA LEU A 66 -4.00 0.97 -11.68
C LEU A 66 -2.77 0.44 -10.95
N LEU A 67 -1.81 1.33 -10.70
CA LEU A 67 -0.64 1.06 -9.89
C LEU A 67 -0.47 2.14 -8.82
N PRO A 68 -0.35 1.79 -7.53
CA PRO A 68 -0.09 2.77 -6.50
C PRO A 68 1.34 3.31 -6.63
N PHE A 69 1.48 4.64 -6.64
CA PHE A 69 2.75 5.34 -6.64
C PHE A 69 3.35 5.39 -5.23
N CYS A 70 3.75 4.22 -4.74
CA CYS A 70 4.47 4.07 -3.48
C CYS A 70 5.79 3.31 -3.70
N TYR A 71 6.89 3.89 -3.23
CA TYR A 71 8.16 3.19 -3.13
C TYR A 71 8.06 2.22 -1.95
N GLY A 72 7.67 0.98 -2.23
CA GLY A 72 7.44 -0.07 -1.21
C GLY A 72 6.52 -1.21 -1.66
N ALA A 73 5.74 -1.04 -2.75
CA ALA A 73 4.92 -2.11 -3.33
C ALA A 73 5.68 -3.08 -4.26
N SER A 74 6.98 -2.87 -4.42
CA SER A 74 7.90 -3.77 -5.12
C SER A 74 8.86 -4.36 -4.10
N ALA A 75 8.93 -5.68 -3.99
CA ALA A 75 9.81 -6.43 -3.08
C ALA A 75 11.33 -6.14 -3.24
N ASN A 76 11.72 -5.24 -4.15
CA ASN A 76 13.07 -5.03 -4.64
C ASN A 76 13.67 -3.65 -4.26
N VAL A 77 13.11 -2.92 -3.28
CA VAL A 77 13.54 -1.55 -2.92
C VAL A 77 14.29 -1.48 -1.59
N TYR A 78 14.64 -2.60 -0.97
CA TYR A 78 15.47 -2.60 0.25
C TYR A 78 16.90 -3.02 -0.05
N PRO A 79 17.88 -2.09 0.00
CA PRO A 79 19.27 -2.49 0.16
C PRO A 79 19.43 -2.99 1.60
N GLU A 80 19.79 -4.26 1.72
CA GLU A 80 20.23 -4.96 2.92
C GLU A 80 19.12 -5.47 3.87
N ASN A 81 19.24 -6.75 4.20
CA ASN A 81 18.35 -7.62 5.01
C ASN A 81 18.02 -7.12 6.44
N THR A 82 18.44 -5.92 6.81
CA THR A 82 18.45 -5.44 8.20
C THR A 82 17.19 -4.65 8.59
N VAL A 83 16.41 -4.16 7.62
CA VAL A 83 15.18 -3.37 7.88
C VAL A 83 13.91 -4.24 7.88
N MET A 84 13.90 -5.34 7.12
CA MET A 84 12.77 -6.29 7.13
C MET A 84 12.62 -7.02 8.47
N GLU A 85 13.73 -7.46 9.08
CA GLU A 85 13.69 -8.20 10.36
C GLU A 85 13.28 -7.37 11.57
N LYS A 86 13.48 -6.05 11.56
CA LYS A 86 13.32 -5.22 12.77
C LYS A 86 12.08 -4.34 12.79
N SER A 87 11.28 -4.30 11.73
CA SER A 87 10.22 -3.28 11.60
C SER A 87 8.86 -3.78 11.13
N ARG A 88 8.69 -5.06 10.79
CA ARG A 88 7.42 -5.59 10.22
C ARG A 88 6.87 -4.70 9.08
N GLY A 89 7.75 -4.14 8.25
CA GLY A 89 7.35 -3.27 7.13
C GLY A 89 6.85 -1.85 7.46
N LEU A 90 6.76 -1.45 8.73
CA LEU A 90 6.11 -0.19 9.14
C LEU A 90 6.91 1.10 8.81
N ILE A 91 8.17 1.01 8.38
CA ILE A 91 9.07 2.16 8.07
C ILE A 91 9.19 2.39 6.55
N ALA A 92 8.20 1.97 5.75
CA ALA A 92 8.26 2.11 4.29
C ALA A 92 7.77 3.47 3.76
N CYS A 93 7.13 4.31 4.58
CA CYS A 93 6.62 5.60 4.13
C CYS A 93 7.62 6.72 4.40
N LYS A 94 8.34 7.18 3.37
CA LYS A 94 9.11 8.42 3.44
C LYS A 94 8.14 9.59 3.58
N VAL A 95 8.02 10.12 4.80
CA VAL A 95 7.32 11.38 5.07
C VAL A 95 8.09 12.48 4.33
N LYS A 96 7.46 13.14 3.35
CA LYS A 96 7.95 14.44 2.90
C LYS A 96 7.63 15.44 4.01
N THR A 97 8.66 16.01 4.63
CA THR A 97 8.58 17.29 5.33
C THR A 97 8.28 18.42 4.36
#